data_AF-A0A7V2CX81-F1
#
_entry.id   AF-A0A7V2CX81-F1
#
_cell.length_a   1.000
_cell.length_b   1.000
_cell.length_c   1.000
_cell.angle_alpha   90.00
_cell.angle_beta   90.00
_cell.angle_gamma   90.00
#
_symmetry.space_group_name_H-M   'P 1'
#
loop_
_entity.id
_entity.type
_entity.pdbx_description
1 polymer ?
#
loop_
_entity_poly.entity_id
_entity_poly.type
_entity_poly.pdbx_seq_one_letter_code
_entity_poly.pdbx_strand_id
1 'polypeptide(L)'
;MRVSASEFDANYGMLSLHGLRKPAWQAHVQLQQLASGRVAVTGGDPLTGAIATVGDARAATLVYAYPAAVDSQPETAECELLLPAGHREVTLYRIGAQENNGVADWRALGAPASPTRSELDALRDRNTLRPAPADACEVRDGRARFRIERPGTALLVSR
;
A
#
# COMPACT_ATOMS: atom_id res chain seq x y z
N MET A 1 -7.86 32.44 13.49
CA MET A 1 -8.16 31.06 13.06
C MET A 1 -7.28 30.13 13.89
N ARG A 2 -7.84 29.42 14.89
CA ARG A 2 -7.05 28.47 15.69
C ARG A 2 -6.90 27.20 14.87
N VAL A 3 -5.70 26.93 14.39
CA VAL A 3 -5.33 25.60 13.90
C VAL A 3 -5.33 24.70 15.14
N SER A 4 -6.40 23.94 15.39
CA SER A 4 -6.30 22.87 16.38
C SER A 4 -5.39 21.82 15.76
N ALA A 5 -4.20 21.64 16.32
CA ALA A 5 -3.34 20.55 15.91
C ALA A 5 -4.08 19.24 16.21
N SER A 6 -4.45 18.49 15.17
CA SER A 6 -5.01 17.15 15.30
C SER A 6 -3.94 16.11 14.97
N GLU A 7 -4.12 14.86 15.41
CA GLU A 7 -3.14 13.79 15.17
C GLU A 7 -2.74 13.73 13.69
N PHE A 8 -3.74 13.73 12.80
CA PHE A 8 -3.56 13.76 11.36
C PHE A 8 -4.09 15.06 10.76
N ASP A 9 -3.28 16.10 10.84
CA ASP A 9 -3.48 17.30 10.03
C ASP A 9 -2.95 17.08 8.61
N ALA A 10 -3.55 17.76 7.62
CA ALA A 10 -3.19 17.73 6.19
C ALA A 10 -1.81 18.34 5.87
N ASN A 11 -0.90 18.31 6.84
CA ASN A 11 0.50 18.73 6.74
C ASN A 11 1.31 17.76 5.86
N TYR A 12 2.33 18.31 5.21
CA TYR A 12 3.18 17.63 4.21
C TYR A 12 3.95 16.40 4.71
N GLY A 13 4.15 16.25 6.02
CA GLY A 13 4.94 15.16 6.58
C GLY A 13 4.34 13.77 6.34
N MET A 14 5.20 12.77 6.13
CA MET A 14 4.82 11.35 6.07
C MET A 14 4.50 10.75 7.45
N LEU A 15 4.71 11.51 8.52
CA LEU A 15 4.41 11.17 9.90
C LEU A 15 3.38 12.14 10.48
N SER A 16 2.58 11.65 11.42
CA SER A 16 1.63 12.41 12.24
C SER A 16 2.35 13.19 13.36
N LEU A 17 1.60 13.96 14.15
CA LEU A 17 2.15 14.70 15.31
C LEU A 17 2.90 13.79 16.29
N HIS A 18 2.37 12.60 16.58
CA HIS A 18 2.98 11.63 17.49
C HIS A 18 3.77 10.51 16.78
N GLY A 19 4.16 10.74 15.52
CA GLY A 19 5.04 9.85 14.77
C GLY A 19 4.36 8.64 14.12
N LEU A 20 3.03 8.65 13.99
CA LEU A 20 2.30 7.62 13.24
C LEU A 20 2.54 7.81 11.74
N ARG A 21 2.85 6.71 11.06
CA ARG A 21 3.14 6.63 9.63
C ARG A 21 1.86 6.84 8.83
N LYS A 22 1.86 7.83 7.94
CA LYS A 22 0.81 8.04 6.93
C LYS A 22 0.95 7.02 5.79
N PRO A 23 -0.08 6.82 4.94
CA PRO A 23 0.01 5.93 3.78
C PRO A 23 1.23 6.18 2.87
N ALA A 24 1.63 7.45 2.70
CA ALA A 24 2.81 7.81 1.93
C ALA A 24 4.13 7.21 2.48
N TRP A 25 4.26 7.03 3.80
CA TRP A 25 5.39 6.32 4.40
C TRP A 25 5.39 4.85 3.97
N GLN A 26 4.23 4.20 4.01
CA GLN A 26 4.11 2.79 3.66
C GLN A 26 4.43 2.56 2.17
N ALA A 27 4.08 3.51 1.29
CA ALA A 27 4.48 3.46 -0.12
C ALA A 27 6.01 3.50 -0.28
N HIS A 28 6.72 4.29 0.54
CA HIS A 28 8.18 4.28 0.57
C HIS A 28 8.75 2.95 1.10
N VAL A 29 8.12 2.35 2.11
CA VAL A 29 8.49 1.00 2.58
C VAL A 29 8.29 -0.05 1.47
N GLN A 30 7.24 0.06 0.65
CA GLN A 30 7.07 -0.82 -0.51
C GLN A 30 8.17 -0.62 -1.56
N LEU A 31 8.57 0.63 -1.84
CA LEU A 31 9.68 0.93 -2.75
C LEU A 31 11.01 0.32 -2.27
N GLN A 32 11.27 0.32 -0.97
CA GLN A 32 12.47 -0.31 -0.38
C GLN A 32 12.52 -1.84 -0.55
N GLN A 33 11.38 -2.48 -0.83
CA GLN A 33 11.31 -3.92 -1.04
C GLN A 33 11.61 -4.35 -2.47
N LEU A 34 11.71 -3.41 -3.42
CA LEU A 34 12.11 -3.69 -4.80
C LEU A 34 13.52 -4.29 -4.87
N ALA A 35 13.76 -5.11 -5.89
CA ALA A 35 15.06 -5.68 -6.20
C ALA A 35 15.91 -4.74 -7.08
N SER A 36 17.16 -5.14 -7.35
CA SER A 36 18.15 -4.31 -8.04
C SER A 36 17.96 -4.25 -9.57
N GLY A 37 17.52 -5.33 -10.20
CA GLY A 37 17.33 -5.40 -11.65
C GLY A 37 15.93 -4.95 -12.06
N ARG A 38 15.80 -3.97 -12.96
CA ARG A 38 14.49 -3.52 -13.47
C ARG A 38 14.06 -4.37 -14.67
N VAL A 39 12.78 -4.71 -14.73
CA VAL A 39 12.15 -5.40 -15.86
C VAL A 39 11.15 -4.46 -16.53
N ALA A 40 11.09 -4.50 -17.87
CA ALA A 40 10.07 -3.77 -18.61
C ALA A 40 8.68 -4.32 -18.28
N VAL A 41 7.74 -3.42 -17.99
CA VAL A 41 6.34 -3.77 -17.77
C VAL A 41 5.52 -3.26 -18.96
N THR A 42 4.61 -4.10 -19.43
CA THR A 42 3.62 -3.77 -20.46
C THR A 42 2.22 -3.90 -19.88
N GLY A 43 1.31 -3.01 -20.27
CA GLY A 43 -0.07 -2.95 -19.77
C GLY A 43 -0.34 -1.71 -18.92
N GLY A 44 -1.53 -1.63 -18.33
CA GLY A 44 -1.98 -0.47 -17.57
C GLY A 44 -2.64 0.62 -18.42
N ASP A 45 -2.82 1.78 -17.80
CA ASP A 45 -3.45 2.98 -18.38
C ASP A 45 -2.70 4.24 -17.86
N PRO A 46 -3.04 5.48 -18.28
CA PRO A 46 -2.35 6.68 -17.82
C PRO A 46 -2.32 6.89 -16.29
N LEU A 47 -3.23 6.22 -15.56
CA LEU A 47 -3.40 6.31 -14.11
C LEU A 47 -2.95 5.03 -13.39
N THR A 48 -2.62 3.97 -14.12
CA THR A 48 -2.28 2.66 -13.56
C THR A 48 -1.04 2.10 -14.21
N GLY A 49 -0.02 1.83 -13.42
CA GLY A 49 1.21 1.25 -13.92
C GLY A 49 1.87 0.35 -12.89
N ALA A 50 3.02 -0.19 -13.27
CA ALA A 50 3.82 -0.97 -12.33
C ALA A 50 5.32 -0.79 -12.53
N ILE A 51 6.05 -1.03 -11.44
CA ILE A 51 7.51 -1.14 -11.41
C ILE A 51 7.81 -2.60 -11.07
N ALA A 52 8.36 -3.34 -12.03
CA ALA A 52 8.79 -4.72 -11.81
C ALA A 52 10.31 -4.79 -11.68
N THR A 53 10.76 -5.60 -10.73
CA THR A 53 12.18 -5.83 -10.46
C THR A 53 12.45 -7.30 -10.19
N VAL A 54 13.65 -7.74 -10.54
CA VAL A 54 14.17 -9.09 -10.32
C VAL A 54 15.54 -9.00 -9.66
N GLY A 55 15.83 -9.98 -8.80
CA GLY A 55 17.16 -10.26 -8.24
C GLY A 55 17.33 -11.76 -8.10
N ASP A 56 18.46 -12.19 -7.53
CA ASP A 56 18.91 -13.59 -7.61
C ASP A 56 17.91 -14.62 -7.04
N ALA A 57 17.16 -14.27 -6.00
CA ALA A 57 16.21 -15.17 -5.33
C ALA A 57 14.84 -14.52 -5.05
N ARG A 58 14.59 -13.33 -5.59
CA ARG A 58 13.32 -12.63 -5.38
C ARG A 58 12.94 -11.77 -6.57
N ALA A 59 11.66 -11.72 -6.88
CA ALA A 59 11.08 -10.73 -7.76
C ALA A 59 10.07 -9.88 -6.99
N ALA A 60 9.93 -8.62 -7.38
CA ALA A 60 9.00 -7.69 -6.76
C ALA A 60 8.36 -6.80 -7.81
N THR A 61 7.03 -6.72 -7.78
CA THR A 61 6.24 -5.85 -8.66
C THR A 61 5.38 -4.93 -7.82
N LEU A 62 5.64 -3.62 -7.92
CA LEU A 62 4.82 -2.58 -7.31
C LEU A 62 3.85 -2.03 -8.36
N VAL A 63 2.57 -2.32 -8.20
CA VAL A 63 1.47 -1.72 -8.97
C VAL A 63 0.98 -0.48 -8.24
N TYR A 64 0.72 0.60 -8.98
CA TYR A 64 0.11 1.82 -8.46
C TYR A 64 -1.12 2.19 -9.28
N ALA A 65 -2.15 2.71 -8.61
CA ALA A 65 -3.38 3.20 -9.22
C ALA A 65 -3.67 4.60 -8.68
N TYR A 66 -3.65 5.60 -9.58
CA TYR A 66 -3.88 7.01 -9.29
C TYR A 66 -5.33 7.38 -9.60
N PRO A 67 -5.99 8.26 -8.83
CA PRO A 67 -7.37 8.64 -9.11
C PRO A 67 -7.41 9.65 -10.26
N ALA A 68 -8.50 9.65 -11.05
CA ALA A 68 -8.66 10.58 -12.16
C ALA A 68 -8.82 12.04 -11.70
N ALA A 69 -9.38 12.24 -10.50
CA ALA A 69 -9.50 13.51 -9.82
C ALA A 69 -9.31 13.32 -8.30
N VAL A 70 -9.01 14.40 -7.58
CA VAL A 70 -8.81 14.37 -6.12
C VAL A 70 -10.02 13.78 -5.38
N ASP A 71 -11.22 14.04 -5.91
CA ASP A 71 -12.49 13.68 -5.27
C ASP A 71 -13.12 12.41 -5.88
N SER A 72 -12.37 11.68 -6.72
CA SER A 72 -12.85 10.43 -7.32
C SER A 72 -13.24 9.44 -6.22
N GLN A 73 -14.40 8.79 -6.40
CA GLN A 73 -14.80 7.70 -5.52
C GLN A 73 -13.81 6.55 -5.63
N PRO A 74 -13.50 5.86 -4.52
CA PRO A 74 -12.65 4.69 -4.58
C PRO A 74 -13.23 3.62 -5.50
N GLU A 75 -12.39 3.06 -6.35
CA GLU A 75 -12.76 1.95 -7.23
C GLU A 75 -11.77 0.80 -7.11
N THR A 76 -12.25 -0.42 -7.34
CA THR A 76 -11.40 -1.61 -7.31
C THR A 76 -11.08 -2.05 -8.73
N ALA A 77 -9.79 -2.27 -9.00
CA ALA A 77 -9.31 -2.83 -10.25
C ALA A 77 -8.73 -4.23 -10.04
N GLU A 78 -8.94 -5.10 -11.02
CA GLU A 78 -8.29 -6.40 -11.06
C GLU A 78 -6.91 -6.27 -11.71
N CYS A 79 -5.93 -6.94 -11.14
CA CYS A 79 -4.56 -6.99 -11.63
C CYS A 79 -4.17 -8.44 -11.88
N GLU A 80 -3.52 -8.69 -13.02
CA GLU A 80 -2.89 -9.95 -13.34
C GLU A 80 -1.42 -9.70 -13.69
N LEU A 81 -0.52 -10.45 -13.05
CA LEU A 81 0.91 -10.37 -13.28
C LEU A 81 1.45 -11.74 -13.71
N LEU A 82 2.28 -11.77 -14.75
CA LEU A 82 3.08 -12.95 -15.08
C LEU A 82 4.28 -13.01 -14.12
N LEU A 83 4.44 -14.13 -13.44
CA LEU A 83 5.55 -14.38 -12.52
C LEU A 83 6.75 -14.97 -13.28
N PRO A 84 7.98 -14.73 -12.82
CA PRO A 84 9.15 -15.43 -13.33
C PRO A 84 9.01 -16.95 -13.16
N ALA A 85 9.65 -17.72 -14.04
CA ALA A 85 9.65 -19.17 -13.97
C ALA A 85 10.18 -19.66 -12.61
N GLY A 86 9.55 -20.67 -12.03
CA GLY A 86 9.91 -21.22 -10.72
C GLY A 86 9.27 -20.50 -9.53
N HIS A 87 8.85 -19.24 -9.68
CA HIS A 87 8.21 -18.51 -8.59
C HIS A 87 6.79 -19.03 -8.35
N ARG A 88 6.48 -19.36 -7.09
CA ARG A 88 5.20 -19.93 -6.67
C ARG A 88 4.70 -19.33 -5.36
N GLU A 89 5.61 -18.94 -4.49
CA GLU A 89 5.26 -18.30 -3.23
C GLU A 89 5.19 -16.79 -3.46
N VAL A 90 4.04 -16.20 -3.14
CA VAL A 90 3.83 -14.76 -3.25
C VAL A 90 3.40 -14.18 -1.91
N THR A 91 3.83 -12.95 -1.66
CA THR A 91 3.32 -12.12 -0.56
C THR A 91 2.84 -10.81 -1.14
N LEU A 92 1.56 -10.52 -0.93
CA LEU A 92 0.93 -9.28 -1.36
C LEU A 92 0.89 -8.30 -0.20
N TYR A 93 1.22 -7.04 -0.45
CA TYR A 93 1.00 -5.92 0.45
C TYR A 93 0.19 -4.86 -0.28
N ARG A 94 -0.89 -4.33 0.30
CA ARG A 94 -1.64 -3.23 -0.33
C ARG A 94 -1.74 -2.01 0.56
N ILE A 95 -1.86 -0.86 -0.07
CA ILE A 95 -2.24 0.40 0.58
C ILE A 95 -3.51 0.86 -0.13
N GLY A 96 -4.59 1.06 0.64
CA GLY A 96 -5.89 1.52 0.13
C GLY A 96 -6.63 2.35 1.17
N ALA A 97 -7.95 2.49 1.04
CA ALA A 97 -8.76 3.24 2.00
C ALA A 97 -8.67 2.69 3.42
N GLN A 98 -8.62 1.36 3.59
CA GLN A 98 -8.58 0.72 4.91
C GLN A 98 -7.28 -0.05 5.16
N GLU A 99 -6.69 -0.64 4.12
CA GLU A 99 -5.51 -1.48 4.27
C GLU A 99 -4.23 -0.64 4.41
N ASN A 100 -3.43 -0.92 5.46
CA ASN A 100 -2.18 -0.24 5.76
C ASN A 100 -2.31 1.30 5.80
N ASN A 101 -3.47 1.80 6.26
CA ASN A 101 -3.82 3.21 6.29
C ASN A 101 -4.07 3.71 7.72
N GLY A 102 -3.01 4.22 8.37
CA GLY A 102 -3.11 4.72 9.75
C GLY A 102 -4.07 5.91 9.94
N VAL A 103 -4.40 6.65 8.87
CA VAL A 103 -5.40 7.72 8.93
C VAL A 103 -6.80 7.12 9.08
N ALA A 104 -7.09 6.02 8.39
CA ALA A 104 -8.35 5.30 8.51
C ALA A 104 -8.52 4.70 9.90
N ASP A 105 -7.47 4.09 10.46
CA ASP A 105 -7.48 3.56 11.83
C ASP A 105 -7.79 4.66 12.87
N TRP A 106 -7.21 5.86 12.71
CA TRP A 106 -7.50 7.00 13.60
C TRP A 106 -8.92 7.55 13.42
N ARG A 107 -9.41 7.63 12.17
CA ARG A 107 -10.80 8.01 11.90
C ARG A 107 -11.80 7.03 12.53
N ALA A 108 -11.49 5.74 12.54
CA ALA A 108 -12.31 4.72 13.20
C ALA A 108 -12.42 4.92 14.72
N LEU A 109 -11.47 5.62 15.35
CA LEU A 109 -11.54 6.05 16.75
C LEU A 109 -12.36 7.34 16.96
N GLY A 110 -13.01 7.85 15.92
CA GLY A 110 -13.74 9.13 15.97
C GLY A 110 -12.86 10.35 15.71
N ALA A 111 -11.66 10.15 15.13
CA ALA A 111 -10.72 11.22 14.80
C ALA A 111 -10.40 12.16 16.00
N PRO A 112 -10.00 11.62 17.17
CA PRO A 112 -9.76 12.43 18.35
C PRO A 112 -8.62 13.44 18.07
N ALA A 113 -8.87 14.71 18.38
CA ALA A 113 -7.87 15.78 18.23
C ALA A 113 -6.64 15.55 19.13
N SER A 114 -6.84 14.91 20.29
CA SER A 114 -5.77 14.54 21.22
C SER A 114 -6.02 13.11 21.69
N PRO A 115 -5.53 12.09 20.94
CA PRO A 115 -5.69 10.69 21.33
C PRO A 115 -5.03 10.42 22.68
N THR A 116 -5.65 9.60 23.49
CA THR A 116 -5.09 9.07 24.75
C THR A 116 -3.88 8.18 24.47
N ARG A 117 -3.08 7.92 25.51
CA ARG A 117 -1.93 7.01 25.39
C ARG A 117 -2.33 5.61 24.92
N SER A 118 -3.41 5.05 25.45
CA SER A 118 -3.92 3.74 25.03
C SER A 118 -4.37 3.72 23.57
N GLU A 119 -4.98 4.80 23.08
CA GLU A 119 -5.36 4.92 21.67
C GLU A 119 -4.13 5.04 20.77
N LEU A 120 -3.13 5.83 21.17
CA LEU A 120 -1.86 5.93 20.44
C LEU A 120 -1.13 4.59 20.36
N ASP A 121 -1.10 3.83 21.45
CA ASP A 121 -0.45 2.52 21.48
C ASP A 121 -1.21 1.53 20.56
N ALA A 122 -2.55 1.52 20.60
CA ALA A 122 -3.36 0.71 19.68
C ALA A 122 -3.22 1.12 18.20
N LEU A 123 -2.97 2.41 17.91
CA LEU A 123 -2.66 2.88 16.56
C LEU A 123 -1.26 2.41 16.13
N ARG A 124 -0.25 2.55 17.00
CA ARG A 124 1.14 2.13 16.72
C ARG A 124 1.24 0.65 16.39
N ASP A 125 0.54 -0.20 17.14
CA ASP A 125 0.54 -1.64 16.93
C ASP A 125 0.02 -2.03 15.55
N ARG A 126 -0.93 -1.26 14.99
CA ARG A 126 -1.49 -1.48 13.65
C ARG A 126 -0.73 -0.75 12.55
N ASN A 127 0.06 0.27 12.90
CA ASN A 127 0.73 1.18 11.98
C ASN A 127 2.06 0.65 11.41
N THR A 128 2.01 -0.56 10.88
CA THR A 128 3.11 -1.26 10.20
C THR A 128 2.60 -1.84 8.88
N LEU A 129 3.44 -1.89 7.85
CA LEU A 129 3.07 -2.54 6.59
C LEU A 129 2.87 -4.04 6.83
N ARG A 130 1.62 -4.50 6.74
CA ARG A 130 1.22 -5.90 6.91
C ARG A 130 0.87 -6.51 5.55
N PRO A 131 1.18 -7.81 5.35
CA PRO A 131 0.72 -8.52 4.17
C PRO A 131 -0.80 -8.59 4.16
N ALA A 132 -1.36 -8.57 2.95
CA ALA A 132 -2.75 -8.91 2.74
C ALA A 132 -3.02 -10.38 3.13
N PRO A 133 -4.29 -10.75 3.40
CA PRO A 133 -4.69 -12.13 3.62
C PRO A 133 -4.19 -13.07 2.51
N ALA A 134 -3.90 -14.33 2.86
CA ALA A 134 -3.31 -15.30 1.93
C ALA A 134 -4.20 -15.60 0.71
N ASP A 135 -5.52 -15.44 0.85
CA ASP A 135 -6.53 -15.60 -0.21
C ASP A 135 -6.75 -14.33 -1.04
N ALA A 136 -6.10 -13.22 -0.71
CA ALA A 136 -6.19 -11.97 -1.48
C ALA A 136 -5.40 -12.01 -2.80
N CYS A 137 -4.57 -13.04 -3.00
CA CYS A 137 -3.85 -13.27 -4.24
C CYS A 137 -3.94 -14.74 -4.68
N GLU A 138 -4.50 -14.98 -5.86
CA GLU A 138 -4.52 -16.31 -6.47
C GLU A 138 -3.29 -16.47 -7.38
N VAL A 139 -2.53 -17.55 -7.19
CA VAL A 139 -1.43 -17.92 -8.09
C VAL A 139 -1.80 -19.18 -8.87
N ARG A 140 -1.88 -19.06 -10.19
CA ARG A 140 -2.22 -20.17 -11.07
C ARG A 140 -1.51 -20.04 -12.42
N ASP A 141 -0.95 -21.14 -12.92
CA ASP A 141 -0.30 -21.20 -14.23
C ASP A 141 0.78 -20.12 -14.45
N GLY A 142 1.54 -19.82 -13.38
CA GLY A 142 2.58 -18.78 -13.38
C GLY A 142 2.04 -17.35 -13.37
N ARG A 143 0.75 -17.14 -13.11
CA ARG A 143 0.11 -15.83 -13.02
C ARG A 143 -0.37 -15.56 -11.61
N ALA A 144 -0.15 -14.36 -11.11
CA ALA A 144 -0.70 -13.86 -9.86
C ALA A 144 -1.87 -12.92 -10.16
N ARG A 145 -3.03 -13.18 -9.57
CA ARG A 145 -4.24 -12.35 -9.68
C ARG A 145 -4.59 -11.77 -8.32
N PHE A 146 -4.84 -10.47 -8.27
CA PHE A 146 -5.25 -9.78 -7.05
C PHE A 146 -6.02 -8.51 -7.40
N ARG A 147 -6.60 -7.88 -6.38
CA ARG A 147 -7.32 -6.61 -6.52
C ARG A 147 -6.60 -5.48 -5.82
N ILE A 148 -6.63 -4.30 -6.45
CA ILE A 148 -6.10 -3.05 -5.92
C ILE A 148 -7.22 -2.00 -5.87
N GLU A 149 -7.23 -1.16 -4.85
CA GLU A 149 -8.11 0.01 -4.77
C GLU A 149 -7.41 1.23 -5.40
N ARG A 150 -8.17 2.10 -6.05
CA ARG A 150 -7.72 3.40 -6.58
C ARG A 150 -8.37 4.51 -5.74
N PRO A 151 -7.62 5.44 -5.15
CA PRO A 151 -6.15 5.51 -5.10
C PRO A 151 -5.55 4.38 -4.26
N GLY A 152 -4.40 3.85 -4.69
CA GLY A 152 -3.70 2.83 -3.90
C GLY A 152 -2.46 2.26 -4.57
N THR A 153 -1.78 1.39 -3.82
CA THR A 153 -0.64 0.62 -4.31
C THR A 153 -0.73 -0.83 -3.87
N ALA A 154 -0.12 -1.72 -4.65
CA ALA A 154 0.01 -3.13 -4.33
C ALA A 154 1.43 -3.59 -4.66
N LEU A 155 2.16 -4.09 -3.67
CA LEU A 155 3.46 -4.73 -3.84
C LEU A 155 3.27 -6.25 -3.77
N LEU A 156 3.60 -6.93 -4.87
CA LEU A 156 3.71 -8.38 -4.91
C LEU A 156 5.19 -8.76 -4.85
N VAL A 157 5.59 -9.49 -3.81
CA VAL A 157 6.92 -10.10 -3.70
C VAL A 157 6.78 -11.59 -3.99
N SER A 158 7.62 -12.15 -4.85
CA SER A 158 7.59 -13.58 -5.17
C SER A 158 8.96 -14.26 -5.05
N ARG A 159 8.93 -15.55 -4.75
CA ARG A 159 10.07 -16.45 -4.66
C ARG A 159 9.75 -17.80 -5.32
#